data_AF-A0A959AJD5-F1
#
_entry.id   AF-A0A959AJD5-F1
#
_cell.length_a   1.000
_cell.length_b   1.000
_cell.length_c   1.000
_cell.angle_alpha   90.00
_cell.angle_beta   90.00
_cell.angle_gamma   90.00
#
_symmetry.space_group_name_H-M   'P 1'
#
loop_
_entity.id
_entity.type
_entity.pdbx_description
1 polymer ?
#
loop_
_entity_poly.entity_id
_entity_poly.type
_entity_poly.pdbx_seq_one_letter_code
_entity_poly.pdbx_strand_id
1 'polypeptide(L)'
;MDDTEARIQAEVEKRLAAAVAEQQKQFAATMEMVMKNAVGGVEQSNNALEIERKKLEKELDAARALHTKAEREGEKMALEAFDKHRKQYEEAACLQLLRNLTRMHIEVGKTTRDIAVWLDVPQEFVENIRRIVQSTEKYRSEKPRKRLEGNPKVRLSNQGRGGTVYFESRETQFDLWWEMGHTALIIVEVPSSEDWFVRTGLPLGRRKETLNFIGEELVLQEVAYGGSFIVGENVISIYSNQNMR
;
A
#
# COMPACT_ATOMS: atom_id res chain seq x y z
N MET A 1 -87.21 18.25 -50.28
CA MET A 1 -86.22 18.24 -49.18
C MET A 1 -86.37 19.56 -48.48
N ASP A 2 -86.69 19.46 -47.20
CA ASP A 2 -87.56 20.34 -46.45
C ASP A 2 -86.73 21.44 -45.76
N ASP A 3 -87.16 22.71 -45.84
CA ASP A 3 -86.46 23.90 -45.29
C ASP A 3 -86.19 23.80 -43.77
N THR A 4 -86.88 22.87 -43.11
CA THR A 4 -86.73 22.48 -41.71
C THR A 4 -85.46 21.66 -41.44
N GLU A 5 -85.05 20.75 -42.34
CA GLU A 5 -83.83 19.93 -42.17
C GLU A 5 -82.57 20.81 -42.26
N ALA A 6 -82.54 21.77 -43.20
CA ALA A 6 -81.43 22.71 -43.35
C ALA A 6 -81.25 23.61 -42.11
N ARG A 7 -82.35 24.06 -41.49
CA ARG A 7 -82.32 24.85 -40.25
C ARG A 7 -81.84 24.04 -39.05
N ILE A 8 -82.25 22.78 -38.94
CA ILE A 8 -81.77 21.88 -37.88
C ILE A 8 -80.27 21.62 -38.04
N GLN A 9 -79.81 21.38 -39.27
CA GLN A 9 -78.39 21.14 -39.54
C GLN A 9 -77.53 22.38 -39.26
N ALA A 10 -77.97 23.57 -39.66
CA ALA A 10 -77.27 24.81 -39.34
C ALA A 10 -77.20 25.09 -37.83
N GLU A 11 -78.27 24.80 -37.08
CA GLU A 11 -78.29 24.96 -35.61
C GLU A 11 -77.39 23.92 -34.92
N VAL A 12 -77.34 22.68 -35.43
CA VAL A 12 -76.41 21.65 -34.96
C VAL A 12 -74.97 22.03 -35.22
N GLU A 13 -74.63 22.51 -36.42
CA GLU A 13 -73.29 22.99 -36.76
C GLU A 13 -72.88 24.18 -35.90
N LYS A 14 -73.81 25.11 -35.63
CA LYS A 14 -73.56 26.25 -34.74
C LYS A 14 -73.29 25.80 -33.30
N ARG A 15 -74.06 24.83 -32.78
CA ARG A 15 -73.85 24.27 -31.44
C ARG A 15 -72.55 23.47 -31.35
N LEU A 16 -72.21 22.72 -32.40
CA LEU A 16 -70.95 21.99 -32.49
C LEU A 16 -69.77 22.95 -32.52
N ALA A 17 -69.82 24.00 -33.34
CA ALA A 17 -68.78 25.04 -33.39
C ALA A 17 -68.63 25.77 -32.05
N ALA A 18 -69.74 26.08 -31.37
CA ALA A 18 -69.70 26.68 -30.04
C ALA A 18 -69.10 25.73 -28.98
N ALA A 19 -69.45 24.44 -29.02
CA ALA A 19 -68.89 23.43 -28.12
C ALA A 19 -67.39 23.21 -28.36
N VAL A 20 -66.96 23.17 -29.63
CA VAL A 20 -65.54 23.05 -29.99
C VAL A 20 -64.75 24.30 -29.58
N ALA A 21 -65.31 25.51 -29.77
CA ALA A 21 -64.66 26.75 -29.35
C ALA A 21 -64.53 26.82 -27.81
N GLU A 22 -65.56 26.40 -27.07
CA GLU A 22 -65.51 26.33 -25.60
C GLU A 22 -64.49 25.29 -25.13
N GLN A 23 -64.44 24.11 -25.78
CA GLN A 23 -63.45 23.08 -25.48
C GLN A 23 -62.02 23.55 -25.76
N GLN A 24 -61.79 24.26 -26.87
CA GLN A 24 -60.48 24.85 -27.19
C GLN A 24 -60.07 25.91 -26.17
N LYS A 25 -61.00 26.73 -25.70
CA LYS A 25 -60.75 27.75 -24.66
C LYS A 25 -60.40 27.11 -23.32
N GLN A 26 -61.14 26.07 -22.91
CA GLN A 26 -60.83 25.32 -21.70
C GLN A 26 -59.46 24.64 -21.79
N PHE A 27 -59.16 24.01 -22.92
CA PHE A 27 -57.85 23.39 -23.15
C PHE A 27 -56.70 24.40 -23.10
N ALA A 28 -56.85 25.56 -23.73
CA ALA A 28 -55.85 26.63 -23.67
C ALA A 28 -55.63 27.14 -22.24
N ALA A 29 -56.70 27.35 -21.47
CA ALA A 29 -56.61 27.78 -20.07
C ALA A 29 -55.94 26.71 -19.18
N THR A 30 -56.26 25.43 -19.38
CA THR A 30 -55.59 24.33 -18.67
C THR A 30 -54.11 24.25 -19.03
N MET A 31 -53.75 24.34 -20.31
CA MET A 31 -52.35 24.34 -20.73
C MET A 31 -51.56 25.51 -20.14
N GLU A 32 -52.13 26.72 -20.16
CA GLU A 32 -51.49 27.90 -19.57
C GLU A 32 -51.26 27.71 -18.06
N MET A 33 -52.23 27.15 -17.34
CA MET A 33 -52.10 26.83 -15.92
C MET A 33 -51.02 25.78 -15.66
N VAL A 34 -50.97 24.68 -16.44
CA VAL A 34 -49.94 23.65 -16.31
C VAL A 34 -48.56 24.22 -16.60
N MET A 35 -48.41 25.04 -17.65
CA MET A 35 -47.14 25.67 -17.99
C MET A 35 -46.67 26.64 -16.89
N LYS A 36 -47.57 27.48 -16.35
CA LYS A 36 -47.22 28.40 -15.24
C LYS A 36 -46.79 27.63 -13.99
N ASN A 37 -47.51 26.56 -13.64
CA ASN A 37 -47.15 25.73 -12.50
C ASN A 37 -45.81 25.00 -12.72
N ALA A 38 -45.55 24.50 -13.93
CA ALA A 38 -44.29 23.84 -14.28
C ALA A 38 -43.11 24.81 -14.23
N VAL A 39 -43.23 26.00 -14.82
CA VAL A 39 -42.18 27.04 -14.79
C VAL A 39 -41.92 27.50 -13.36
N GLY A 40 -42.97 27.78 -12.58
CA GLY A 40 -42.82 28.16 -11.17
C GLY A 40 -42.15 27.07 -10.33
N GLY A 41 -42.47 25.80 -10.58
CA GLY A 41 -41.80 24.66 -9.93
C GLY A 41 -40.32 24.54 -10.30
N VAL A 42 -39.97 24.77 -11.57
CA VAL A 42 -38.58 24.77 -12.05
C VAL A 42 -37.77 25.93 -11.45
N GLU A 43 -38.34 27.13 -11.39
CA GLU A 43 -37.68 28.30 -10.76
C GLU A 43 -37.42 28.08 -9.27
N GLN A 44 -38.40 27.53 -8.54
CA GLN A 44 -38.22 27.18 -7.12
C GLN A 44 -37.12 26.13 -6.93
N SER A 45 -37.10 25.10 -7.77
CA SER A 45 -36.07 24.07 -7.73
C SER A 45 -34.67 24.64 -8.03
N ASN A 46 -34.55 25.51 -9.04
CA ASN A 46 -33.28 26.16 -9.38
C ASN A 46 -32.76 27.04 -8.24
N ASN A 47 -33.63 27.82 -7.58
CA ASN A 47 -33.25 28.64 -6.43
C ASN A 47 -32.79 27.79 -5.25
N ALA A 48 -33.48 26.67 -4.97
CA ALA A 48 -33.06 25.73 -3.92
C ALA A 48 -31.69 25.12 -4.23
N LEU A 49 -31.46 24.69 -5.47
CA LEU A 49 -30.17 24.15 -5.92
C LEU A 49 -29.04 25.17 -5.81
N GLU A 50 -29.29 26.45 -6.10
CA GLU A 50 -28.27 27.50 -5.98
C GLU A 50 -27.86 27.72 -4.52
N ILE A 51 -28.83 27.69 -3.59
CA ILE A 51 -28.57 27.78 -2.14
C ILE A 51 -27.74 26.58 -1.67
N GLU A 52 -28.09 25.37 -2.09
CA GLU A 52 -27.34 24.16 -1.75
C GLU A 52 -25.93 24.18 -2.31
N ARG A 53 -25.74 24.61 -3.57
CA ARG A 53 -24.40 24.78 -4.17
C ARG A 53 -23.53 25.73 -3.37
N LYS A 54 -24.06 26.90 -2.99
CA LYS A 54 -23.32 27.87 -2.17
C LYS A 54 -22.98 27.32 -0.78
N LYS A 55 -23.83 26.48 -0.20
CA LYS A 55 -23.54 25.81 1.07
C LYS A 55 -22.41 24.78 0.90
N LEU A 56 -22.49 23.94 -0.13
CA LEU A 56 -21.47 22.94 -0.44
C LEU A 56 -20.12 23.57 -0.78
N GLU A 57 -20.09 24.69 -1.51
CA GLU A 57 -18.85 25.43 -1.79
C GLU A 57 -18.18 25.91 -0.50
N LYS A 58 -18.95 26.47 0.45
CA LYS A 58 -18.41 26.88 1.75
C LYS A 58 -17.88 25.69 2.56
N GLU A 59 -18.58 24.56 2.53
CA GLU A 59 -18.13 23.33 3.20
C GLU A 59 -16.86 22.78 2.55
N LEU A 60 -16.76 22.82 1.22
CA LEU A 60 -15.57 22.40 0.47
C LEU A 60 -14.36 23.27 0.80
N ASP A 61 -14.52 24.59 0.85
CA ASP A 61 -13.45 25.52 1.17
C ASP A 61 -12.98 25.36 2.62
N ALA A 62 -13.92 25.14 3.56
CA ALA A 62 -13.58 24.83 4.95
C ALA A 62 -12.82 23.49 5.06
N ALA A 63 -13.25 22.45 4.33
CA ALA A 63 -12.57 21.17 4.30
C ALA A 63 -11.15 21.28 3.72
N ARG A 64 -10.97 22.05 2.64
CA ARG A 64 -9.64 22.33 2.05
C ARG A 64 -8.73 23.06 3.03
N ALA A 65 -9.24 24.07 3.72
CA ALA A 65 -8.47 24.80 4.73
C ALA A 65 -8.02 23.90 5.90
N LEU A 66 -8.91 23.01 6.36
CA LEU A 66 -8.58 22.00 7.38
C LEU A 66 -7.52 21.01 6.88
N HIS A 67 -7.65 20.53 5.64
CA HIS A 67 -6.66 19.63 5.03
C HIS A 67 -5.27 20.29 4.98
N THR A 68 -5.16 21.50 4.44
CA THR A 68 -3.88 22.21 4.36
C THR A 68 -3.28 22.47 5.74
N LYS A 69 -4.11 22.72 6.76
CA LYS A 69 -3.64 22.86 8.14
C LYS A 69 -3.09 21.53 8.68
N ALA A 70 -3.82 20.44 8.47
CA ALA A 70 -3.40 19.11 8.89
C ALA A 70 -2.11 18.65 8.19
N GLU A 71 -1.95 18.95 6.90
CA GLU A 71 -0.71 18.67 6.16
C GLU A 71 0.50 19.41 6.77
N ARG A 72 0.37 20.71 7.03
CA ARG A 72 1.45 21.50 7.64
C ARG A 72 1.82 21.01 9.05
N GLU A 73 0.82 20.65 9.85
CA GLU A 73 1.05 20.09 11.18
C GLU A 73 1.70 18.71 11.09
N GLY A 74 1.27 17.87 10.14
CA GLY A 74 1.87 16.58 9.85
C GLY A 74 3.32 16.68 9.39
N GLU A 75 3.64 17.58 8.46
CA GLU A 75 5.01 17.85 8.00
C GLU A 75 5.89 18.32 9.15
N LYS A 76 5.39 19.23 9.99
CA LYS A 76 6.12 19.70 11.17
C LYS A 76 6.41 18.55 12.14
N MET A 77 5.41 17.72 12.46
CA MET A 77 5.59 16.57 13.34
C MET A 77 6.56 15.54 12.75
N ALA A 78 6.52 15.31 11.44
CA ALA A 78 7.45 14.41 10.76
C ALA A 78 8.89 14.93 10.85
N LEU A 79 9.12 16.23 10.58
CA LEU A 79 10.43 16.86 10.70
C LEU A 79 10.98 16.78 12.14
N GLU A 80 10.14 17.10 13.13
CA GLU A 80 10.53 17.01 14.55
C GLU A 80 10.88 15.56 14.95
N ALA A 81 10.13 14.56 14.46
CA ALA A 81 10.44 13.15 14.67
C ALA A 81 11.76 12.75 13.99
N PHE A 82 11.98 13.16 12.74
CA PHE A 82 13.23 12.89 12.04
C PHE A 82 14.43 13.53 12.75
N ASP A 83 14.34 14.79 13.14
CA ASP A 83 15.44 15.48 13.84
C ASP A 83 15.74 14.85 15.20
N LYS A 84 14.70 14.46 15.94
CA LYS A 84 14.85 13.76 17.23
C LYS A 84 15.58 12.43 17.09
N HIS A 85 15.33 11.69 16.01
CA HIS A 85 15.90 10.36 15.78
C HIS A 85 17.07 10.34 14.80
N ARG A 86 17.49 11.50 14.27
CA ARG A 86 18.50 11.63 13.22
C ARG A 86 19.80 10.89 13.54
N LYS A 87 20.34 11.12 14.73
CA LYS A 87 21.60 10.47 15.17
C LYS A 87 21.47 8.95 15.20
N GLN A 88 20.34 8.43 15.67
CA GLN A 88 20.08 6.99 15.71
C GLN A 88 20.00 6.40 14.29
N TYR A 89 19.38 7.11 13.34
CA TYR A 89 19.33 6.69 11.95
C TYR A 89 20.71 6.74 11.28
N GLU A 90 21.49 7.79 11.51
CA GLU A 90 22.85 7.93 10.98
C GLU A 90 23.76 6.82 11.54
N GLU A 91 23.72 6.57 12.85
CA GLU A 91 24.47 5.49 13.51
C GLU A 91 24.05 4.11 12.98
N ALA A 92 22.75 3.85 12.85
CA ALA A 92 22.23 2.60 12.31
C ALA A 92 22.65 2.39 10.84
N ALA A 93 22.62 3.44 10.02
CA ALA A 93 23.04 3.38 8.62
C ALA A 93 24.55 3.10 8.50
N CYS A 94 25.37 3.80 9.27
CA CYS A 94 26.82 3.56 9.35
C CYS A 94 27.12 2.13 9.79
N LEU A 95 26.44 1.63 10.83
CA LEU A 95 26.63 0.28 11.32
C LEU A 95 26.28 -0.77 10.26
N GLN A 96 25.18 -0.58 9.53
CA GLN A 96 24.78 -1.46 8.42
C GLN A 96 25.79 -1.44 7.28
N LEU A 97 26.31 -0.28 6.90
CA LEU A 97 27.36 -0.17 5.89
C LEU A 97 28.64 -0.90 6.32
N LEU A 98 29.07 -0.73 7.58
CA LEU A 98 30.23 -1.42 8.14
C LEU A 98 30.04 -2.94 8.17
N ARG A 99 28.84 -3.42 8.50
CA ARG A 99 28.50 -4.85 8.44
C ARG A 99 28.64 -5.39 7.02
N ASN A 100 28.09 -4.68 6.05
CA ASN A 100 28.13 -5.09 4.64
C ASN A 100 29.56 -5.09 4.06
N LEU A 101 30.36 -4.06 4.35
CA LEU A 101 31.76 -4.00 3.94
C LEU A 101 32.59 -5.13 4.58
N THR A 102 32.41 -5.36 5.88
CA THR A 102 33.08 -6.44 6.61
C THR A 102 32.76 -7.78 5.99
N ARG A 103 31.48 -8.02 5.67
CA ARG A 103 31.02 -9.25 5.00
C ARG A 103 31.71 -9.44 3.65
N MET A 104 31.74 -8.41 2.81
CA MET A 104 32.40 -8.49 1.51
C MET A 104 33.88 -8.86 1.63
N HIS A 105 34.59 -8.33 2.63
CA HIS A 105 35.99 -8.69 2.83
C HIS A 105 36.20 -10.10 3.36
N ILE A 106 35.30 -10.60 4.21
CA ILE A 106 35.32 -11.99 4.66
C ILE A 106 35.12 -12.93 3.45
N GLU A 107 34.19 -12.61 2.55
CA GLU A 107 33.93 -13.38 1.33
C GLU A 107 35.13 -13.42 0.37
N VAL A 108 35.92 -12.34 0.33
CA VAL A 108 37.17 -12.26 -0.46
C VAL A 108 38.34 -13.00 0.23
N GLY A 109 38.13 -13.52 1.45
CA GLY A 109 39.13 -14.29 2.19
C GLY A 109 40.13 -13.45 2.99
N LYS A 110 39.85 -12.16 3.24
CA LYS A 110 40.72 -11.34 4.09
C LYS A 110 40.68 -11.82 5.55
N THR A 111 41.77 -11.59 6.28
CA THR A 111 41.85 -11.96 7.70
C THR A 111 41.05 -11.00 8.57
N THR A 112 40.62 -11.44 9.76
CA THR A 112 39.89 -10.59 10.73
C THR A 112 40.69 -9.33 11.05
N ARG A 113 42.01 -9.47 11.23
CA ARG A 113 42.91 -8.37 11.56
C ARG A 113 42.97 -7.33 10.44
N ASP A 114 43.11 -7.77 9.19
CA ASP A 114 43.20 -6.85 8.05
C ASP A 114 41.91 -6.05 7.87
N ILE A 115 40.76 -6.69 8.09
CA ILE A 115 39.46 -6.04 7.96
C ILE A 115 39.25 -5.02 9.09
N ALA A 116 39.58 -5.41 10.32
CA ALA A 116 39.49 -4.52 11.48
C ALA A 116 40.33 -3.25 11.30
N VAL A 117 41.55 -3.39 10.79
CA VAL A 117 42.44 -2.25 10.49
C VAL A 117 41.90 -1.41 9.32
N TRP A 118 41.39 -2.05 8.26
CA TRP A 118 40.96 -1.32 7.06
C TRP A 118 39.66 -0.54 7.26
N LEU A 119 38.73 -1.08 8.06
CA LEU A 119 37.45 -0.44 8.36
C LEU A 119 37.46 0.37 9.66
N ASP A 120 38.58 0.38 10.38
CA ASP A 120 38.74 0.99 11.71
C ASP A 120 37.66 0.54 12.70
N VAL A 121 37.43 -0.77 12.76
CA VAL A 121 36.43 -1.41 13.64
C VAL A 121 37.07 -2.38 14.61
N PRO A 122 36.48 -2.60 15.80
CA PRO A 122 36.97 -3.60 16.76
C PRO A 122 37.05 -5.00 16.13
N GLN A 123 38.07 -5.78 16.49
CA GLN A 123 38.22 -7.15 15.98
C GLN A 123 37.01 -8.02 16.33
N GLU A 124 36.44 -7.86 17.53
CA GLU A 124 35.22 -8.56 17.96
C GLU A 124 34.03 -8.34 17.02
N PHE A 125 33.90 -7.14 16.44
CA PHE A 125 32.84 -6.84 15.46
C PHE A 125 33.02 -7.70 14.20
N VAL A 126 34.24 -7.78 13.69
CA VAL A 126 34.57 -8.60 12.53
C VAL A 126 34.41 -10.09 12.83
N GLU A 127 34.80 -10.54 14.03
CA GLU A 127 34.60 -11.92 14.47
C GLU A 127 33.14 -12.30 14.61
N ASN A 128 32.30 -11.40 15.13
CA ASN A 128 30.86 -11.62 15.22
C ASN A 128 30.24 -11.79 13.82
N ILE A 129 30.59 -10.91 12.87
CA ILE A 129 30.13 -11.03 11.48
C ILE A 129 30.66 -12.31 10.85
N ARG A 130 31.93 -12.65 11.05
CA ARG A 130 32.53 -13.90 10.57
C ARG A 130 31.80 -15.12 11.13
N ARG A 131 31.45 -15.11 12.42
CA ARG A 131 30.67 -16.20 13.04
C ARG A 131 29.30 -16.33 12.40
N ILE A 132 28.63 -15.23 12.08
CA ILE A 132 27.34 -15.24 11.37
C ILE A 132 27.51 -15.80 9.94
N VAL A 133 28.53 -15.35 9.21
CA VAL A 133 28.84 -15.86 7.87
C VAL A 133 29.18 -17.36 7.90
N GLN A 134 29.88 -17.82 8.94
CA GLN A 134 30.25 -19.24 9.12
C GLN A 134 29.12 -20.11 9.67
N SER A 135 28.23 -19.57 10.51
CA SER A 135 27.06 -20.32 11.00
C SER A 135 26.06 -20.56 9.88
N THR A 136 25.95 -19.60 8.95
CA THR A 136 25.16 -19.72 7.73
C THR A 136 25.84 -20.63 6.70
N GLU A 137 27.17 -20.75 6.71
CA GLU A 137 27.91 -21.75 5.91
C GLU A 137 27.54 -23.21 6.23
N LYS A 138 27.10 -23.56 7.44
CA LYS A 138 26.67 -24.94 7.76
C LYS A 138 25.42 -25.39 6.99
N TYR A 139 24.63 -24.45 6.49
CA TYR A 139 23.47 -24.70 5.63
C TYR A 139 23.79 -24.50 4.14
N ARG A 140 25.05 -24.18 3.82
CA ARG A 140 25.57 -23.95 2.48
C ARG A 140 25.92 -25.30 1.87
N SER A 141 25.13 -25.76 0.90
CA SER A 141 25.61 -26.78 -0.04
C SER A 141 26.93 -26.29 -0.64
N GLU A 142 27.91 -27.17 -0.84
CA GLU A 142 29.32 -26.95 -1.25
C GLU A 142 29.59 -26.00 -2.45
N LYS A 143 28.56 -25.44 -3.08
CA LYS A 143 28.70 -24.53 -4.21
C LYS A 143 28.90 -23.09 -3.74
N PRO A 144 29.89 -22.36 -4.29
CA PRO A 144 30.01 -20.92 -4.10
C PRO A 144 28.72 -20.23 -4.56
N ARG A 145 28.34 -19.16 -3.85
CA ARG A 145 27.15 -18.35 -4.16
C ARG A 145 27.06 -18.08 -5.65
N LYS A 146 25.98 -18.50 -6.31
CA LYS A 146 25.47 -17.63 -7.37
C LYS A 146 25.00 -16.38 -6.64
N ARG A 147 25.56 -15.22 -6.96
CA ARG A 147 24.93 -13.99 -6.51
C ARG A 147 23.56 -13.98 -7.14
N LEU A 148 22.50 -13.88 -6.35
CA LEU A 148 21.19 -13.53 -6.89
C LEU A 148 21.40 -12.24 -7.70
N GLU A 149 21.18 -12.34 -9.01
CA GLU A 149 21.43 -11.22 -9.90
C GLU A 149 20.58 -10.01 -9.49
N GLY A 150 21.17 -8.81 -9.61
CA GLY A 150 20.43 -7.58 -9.41
C GLY A 150 20.43 -6.95 -8.02
N ASN A 151 21.39 -7.29 -7.16
CA ASN A 151 21.58 -6.63 -5.85
C ASN A 151 20.32 -6.71 -4.97
N PRO A 152 19.93 -7.93 -4.56
CA PRO A 152 18.71 -8.14 -3.78
C PRO A 152 18.77 -7.40 -2.44
N LYS A 153 17.60 -6.91 -2.00
CA LYS A 153 17.42 -6.18 -0.74
C LYS A 153 16.27 -6.79 0.03
N VAL A 154 16.42 -6.84 1.34
CA VAL A 154 15.38 -7.25 2.29
C VAL A 154 15.13 -6.09 3.24
N ARG A 155 13.87 -5.70 3.40
CA ARG A 155 13.44 -4.69 4.37
C ARG A 155 12.39 -5.29 5.30
N LEU A 156 12.53 -5.06 6.59
CA LEU A 156 11.54 -5.44 7.57
C LEU A 156 10.68 -4.24 7.96
N SER A 157 9.37 -4.40 7.93
CA SER A 157 8.41 -3.50 8.57
C SER A 157 7.94 -4.11 9.88
N ASN A 158 8.13 -3.39 10.98
CA ASN A 158 7.73 -3.81 12.31
C ASN A 158 6.44 -3.09 12.74
N GLN A 159 5.40 -3.87 13.04
CA GLN A 159 4.09 -3.40 13.50
C GLN A 159 3.78 -3.93 14.92
N GLY A 160 4.81 -4.24 15.72
CA GLY A 160 4.70 -4.75 17.09
C GLY A 160 5.00 -6.24 17.17
N ARG A 161 3.96 -7.09 17.23
CA ARG A 161 4.11 -8.56 17.30
C ARG A 161 4.20 -9.24 15.93
N GLY A 162 4.26 -8.46 14.85
CA GLY A 162 4.42 -8.95 13.50
C GLY A 162 4.58 -7.81 12.52
N GLY A 163 4.54 -8.14 11.23
CA GLY A 163 4.61 -7.18 10.15
C GLY A 163 4.97 -7.83 8.82
N THR A 164 5.74 -7.11 7.99
CA THR A 164 5.98 -7.52 6.60
C THR A 164 7.46 -7.49 6.27
N VAL A 165 7.96 -8.56 5.67
CA VAL A 165 9.28 -8.66 5.04
C VAL A 165 9.11 -8.34 3.57
N TYR A 166 9.77 -7.29 3.08
CA TYR A 166 9.79 -6.93 1.67
C TYR A 166 11.08 -7.43 1.04
N PHE A 167 10.96 -8.26 0.03
CA PHE A 167 12.07 -8.69 -0.83
C PHE A 167 12.02 -7.93 -2.16
N GLU A 168 13.15 -7.37 -2.56
CA GLU A 168 13.30 -6.63 -3.81
C GLU A 168 14.57 -7.10 -4.53
N SER A 169 14.45 -7.40 -5.82
CA SER A 169 15.55 -7.73 -6.72
C SER A 169 15.26 -7.13 -8.10
N ARG A 170 16.21 -7.21 -9.04
CA ARG A 170 15.94 -6.77 -10.43
C ARG A 170 14.86 -7.59 -11.13
N GLU A 171 14.66 -8.85 -10.73
CA GLU A 171 13.74 -9.77 -11.40
C GLU A 171 12.34 -9.74 -10.80
N THR A 172 12.24 -9.52 -9.49
CA THR A 172 10.96 -9.54 -8.79
C THR A 172 10.98 -8.70 -7.53
N GLN A 173 9.78 -8.34 -7.08
CA GLN A 173 9.49 -7.80 -5.77
C GLN A 173 8.30 -8.55 -5.18
N PHE A 174 8.39 -8.95 -3.93
CA PHE A 174 7.28 -9.59 -3.21
C PHE A 174 7.42 -9.37 -1.71
N ASP A 175 6.31 -9.56 -1.01
CA ASP A 175 6.23 -9.40 0.43
C ASP A 175 5.83 -10.72 1.12
N LEU A 176 6.30 -10.87 2.35
CA LEU A 176 6.05 -12.02 3.20
C LEU A 176 5.59 -11.53 4.57
N TRP A 177 4.58 -12.18 5.14
CA TRP A 177 4.14 -11.88 6.49
C TRP A 177 5.13 -12.46 7.50
N TRP A 178 5.36 -11.75 8.61
CA TRP A 178 6.11 -12.28 9.74
C TRP A 178 5.41 -12.00 11.07
N GLU A 179 5.66 -12.86 12.04
CA GLU A 179 5.20 -12.71 13.41
C GLU A 179 6.29 -13.06 14.44
N MET A 180 6.13 -12.52 15.65
CA MET A 180 6.98 -12.86 16.77
C MET A 180 6.59 -14.23 17.32
N GLY A 181 7.49 -15.19 17.20
CA GLY A 181 7.29 -16.53 17.75
C GLY A 181 7.55 -16.60 19.26
N HIS A 182 7.16 -17.74 19.87
CA HIS A 182 7.45 -18.01 21.28
C HIS A 182 8.87 -18.56 21.47
N THR A 183 9.30 -19.50 20.62
CA THR A 183 10.63 -20.12 20.67
C THR A 183 11.59 -19.52 19.63
N ALA A 184 11.06 -19.23 18.44
CA ALA A 184 11.74 -18.45 17.41
C ALA A 184 11.45 -16.97 17.63
N LEU A 185 12.46 -16.11 17.49
CA LEU A 185 12.33 -14.66 17.62
C LEU A 185 11.41 -14.09 16.54
N ILE A 186 11.57 -14.58 15.30
CA ILE A 186 10.79 -14.17 14.13
C ILE A 186 10.41 -15.44 13.37
N ILE A 187 9.14 -15.53 13.00
CA ILE A 187 8.61 -16.57 12.10
C ILE A 187 8.09 -15.84 10.87
N VAL A 188 8.68 -16.12 9.71
CA VAL A 188 8.25 -15.56 8.42
C VAL A 188 7.46 -16.63 7.69
N GLU A 189 6.24 -16.31 7.27
CA GLU A 189 5.44 -17.18 6.42
C GLU A 189 5.94 -17.12 4.98
N VAL A 190 6.20 -18.28 4.38
CA VAL A 190 6.74 -18.37 3.01
C VAL A 190 5.84 -19.21 2.12
N PRO A 191 5.69 -18.87 0.83
CA PRO A 191 4.87 -19.64 -0.09
C PRO A 191 5.37 -21.09 -0.18
N SER A 192 4.41 -22.01 -0.28
CA SER A 192 4.66 -23.43 -0.55
C SER A 192 5.44 -23.61 -1.86
N SER A 193 5.98 -24.80 -2.09
CA SER A 193 6.67 -25.09 -3.37
C SER A 193 5.71 -24.99 -4.58
N GLU A 194 4.42 -25.26 -4.37
CA GLU A 194 3.37 -25.19 -5.40
C GLU A 194 3.00 -23.74 -5.73
N ASP A 195 2.88 -22.89 -4.70
CA ASP A 195 2.48 -21.49 -4.84
C ASP A 195 3.65 -20.55 -5.12
N TRP A 196 4.90 -21.05 -5.05
CA TRP A 196 6.11 -20.24 -5.11
C TRP A 196 6.15 -19.34 -6.34
N PHE A 197 5.95 -19.93 -7.53
CA PHE A 197 6.02 -19.17 -8.78
C PHE A 197 4.88 -18.15 -8.87
N VAL A 198 3.68 -18.52 -8.41
CA VAL A 198 2.50 -17.64 -8.44
C VAL A 198 2.68 -16.43 -7.52
N ARG A 199 3.23 -16.62 -6.31
CA ARG A 199 3.39 -15.53 -5.34
C ARG A 199 4.64 -14.69 -5.54
N THR A 200 5.71 -15.25 -6.09
CA THR A 200 7.02 -14.57 -6.16
C THR A 200 7.48 -14.26 -7.59
N GLY A 201 6.88 -14.88 -8.60
CA GLY A 201 7.35 -14.81 -9.99
C GLY A 201 8.68 -15.53 -10.24
N LEU A 202 9.27 -16.18 -9.24
CA LEU A 202 10.57 -16.86 -9.36
C LEU A 202 10.39 -18.36 -9.64
N PRO A 203 11.28 -18.99 -10.42
CA PRO A 203 11.24 -20.43 -10.64
C PRO A 203 11.58 -21.19 -9.35
N LEU A 204 10.98 -22.36 -9.17
CA LEU A 204 11.16 -23.20 -7.97
C LEU A 204 12.63 -23.52 -7.65
N GLY A 205 13.48 -23.65 -8.68
CA GLY A 205 14.92 -23.87 -8.51
C GLY A 205 15.65 -22.75 -7.74
N ARG A 206 15.09 -21.53 -7.70
CA ARG A 206 15.64 -20.39 -6.94
C ARG A 206 15.02 -20.22 -5.56
N ARG A 207 14.01 -21.03 -5.20
CA ARG A 207 13.30 -20.92 -3.93
C ARG A 207 14.24 -21.02 -2.74
N LYS A 208 15.00 -22.11 -2.66
CA LYS A 208 15.93 -22.34 -1.54
C LYS A 208 16.97 -21.24 -1.40
N GLU A 209 17.52 -20.78 -2.52
CA GLU A 209 18.53 -19.70 -2.54
C GLU A 209 17.94 -18.37 -2.06
N THR A 210 16.75 -18.02 -2.52
CA THR A 210 16.04 -16.78 -2.15
C THR A 210 15.66 -16.78 -0.68
N LEU A 211 15.08 -17.89 -0.18
CA LEU A 211 14.68 -18.03 1.22
C LEU A 211 15.89 -18.02 2.16
N ASN A 212 17.00 -18.64 1.77
CA ASN A 212 18.24 -18.57 2.52
C ASN A 212 18.76 -17.14 2.60
N PHE A 213 18.75 -16.40 1.48
CA PHE A 213 19.15 -15.00 1.48
C PHE A 213 18.27 -14.15 2.42
N ILE A 214 16.95 -14.34 2.39
CA ILE A 214 16.03 -13.66 3.29
C ILE A 214 16.34 -13.99 4.75
N GLY A 215 16.53 -15.26 5.10
CA GLY A 215 16.88 -15.67 6.45
C GLY A 215 18.22 -15.08 6.94
N GLU A 216 19.24 -15.06 6.08
CA GLU A 216 20.55 -14.45 6.36
C GLU A 216 20.42 -12.96 6.66
N GLU A 217 19.72 -12.22 5.80
CA GLU A 217 19.53 -10.78 5.96
C GLU A 217 18.72 -10.46 7.21
N LEU A 218 17.68 -11.23 7.52
CA LEU A 218 16.88 -11.01 8.72
C LEU A 218 17.66 -11.31 10.01
N VAL A 219 18.51 -12.34 10.04
CA VAL A 219 19.42 -12.57 11.18
C VAL A 219 20.37 -11.39 11.37
N LEU A 220 20.92 -10.85 10.27
CA LEU A 220 21.85 -9.73 10.30
C LEU A 220 21.19 -8.41 10.74
N GLN A 221 19.94 -8.19 10.34
CA GLN A 221 19.19 -6.98 10.69
C GLN A 221 18.69 -7.04 12.13
N GLU A 222 18.08 -8.15 12.54
CA GLU A 222 17.30 -8.24 13.77
C GLU A 222 18.05 -8.85 14.96
N VAL A 223 19.13 -9.61 14.73
CA VAL A 223 19.84 -10.33 15.80
C VAL A 223 21.22 -9.73 16.04
N ALA A 224 21.31 -8.81 17.02
CA ALA A 224 22.52 -8.04 17.33
C ALA A 224 23.77 -8.90 17.65
N TYR A 225 23.60 -10.05 18.30
CA TYR A 225 24.71 -10.91 18.77
C TYR A 225 24.84 -12.21 17.97
N GLY A 226 24.30 -12.22 16.75
CA GLY A 226 24.24 -13.41 15.91
C GLY A 226 23.13 -14.37 16.32
N GLY A 227 22.64 -15.08 15.32
CA GLY A 227 21.54 -16.03 15.44
C GLY A 227 21.66 -17.14 14.40
N SER A 228 20.62 -17.94 14.32
CA SER A 228 20.47 -18.96 13.29
C SER A 228 19.07 -18.85 12.69
N PHE A 229 18.90 -19.40 11.50
CA PHE A 229 17.58 -19.55 10.91
C PHE A 229 17.41 -20.95 10.35
N ILE A 230 16.17 -21.40 10.28
CA ILE A 230 15.78 -22.66 9.68
C ILE A 230 14.73 -22.35 8.62
N VAL A 231 14.98 -22.78 7.38
CA VAL A 231 14.00 -22.71 6.29
C VAL A 231 13.21 -24.02 6.30
N GLY A 232 11.96 -23.95 6.75
CA GLY A 232 10.99 -25.03 6.66
C GLY A 232 10.25 -25.05 5.33
N GLU A 233 9.18 -25.84 5.26
CA GLU A 233 8.36 -25.93 4.05
C GLU A 233 7.55 -24.66 3.81
N ASN A 234 6.90 -24.09 4.82
CA ASN A 234 6.06 -22.90 4.69
C ASN A 234 6.47 -21.76 5.63
N VAL A 235 7.57 -21.92 6.37
CA VAL A 235 8.06 -20.88 7.29
C VAL A 235 9.58 -20.76 7.28
N ILE A 236 10.09 -19.56 7.55
CA ILE A 236 11.47 -19.34 8.01
C ILE A 236 11.40 -19.00 9.50
N SER A 237 12.07 -19.79 10.32
CA SER A 237 12.17 -19.56 11.77
C SER A 237 13.54 -18.98 12.10
N ILE A 238 13.58 -17.85 12.78
CA ILE A 238 14.80 -17.14 13.17
C ILE A 238 14.97 -17.26 14.68
N TYR A 239 16.17 -17.61 15.13
CA TYR A 239 16.50 -17.82 16.54
C TYR A 239 17.63 -16.87 16.95
N SER A 240 17.50 -16.29 18.15
CA SER A 240 18.61 -15.61 18.80
C SER A 240 19.48 -16.59 19.56
N ASN A 241 20.81 -16.43 19.52
CA ASN A 241 21.73 -17.24 20.33
C ASN A 241 21.55 -17.09 21.86
N GLN A 242 20.75 -16.13 22.33
CA GLN A 242 20.39 -15.99 23.75
C GLN A 242 19.40 -17.06 24.24
N ASN A 243 18.67 -17.72 23.35
CA ASN A 243 17.69 -18.77 23.70
C ASN A 243 18.29 -20.19 23.76
N MET A 244 19.62 -20.34 23.69
CA MET A 244 20.33 -21.61 23.84
C MET A 244 21.10 -21.70 25.19
N ARG A 245 20.54 -21.13 26.26
CA ARG A 245 20.98 -21.37 27.64
C ARG A 245 19.88 -22.05 28.44
#